data_AF-A0A8S3V904-F1
#
_entry.id   AF-A0A8S3V904-F1
#
_cell.length_a   1.000
_cell.length_b   1.000
_cell.length_c   1.000
_cell.angle_alpha   90.00
_cell.angle_beta   90.00
_cell.angle_gamma   90.00
#
_symmetry.space_group_name_H-M   'P 1'
#
loop_
_entity.id
_entity.type
_entity.pdbx_description
1 polymer ?
#
loop_
_entity_poly.entity_id
_entity_poly.type
_entity_poly.pdbx_seq_one_letter_code
_entity_poly.pdbx_strand_id
1 'polypeptide(L)'
;MFLTTLEKINNDTSILPGVKLGYDIRDSCWYSPIALEQSIDFIKDSIASIDSLETNFTSRDQCAVDSDKPIAGLLGPGSSSNTIQVQNLLQLFEIPQIGYSATSMELSNKNLYEYFQRVVPSDDYQAQAMLDIVLKFNWTYVAAIYTDGEYCLLEHM
;
A
#
# COMPACT_ATOMS: atom_id res chain seq x y z
N MET A 1 6.16 -5.47 14.86
CA MET A 1 5.07 -4.53 15.25
C MET A 1 3.74 -4.92 14.62
N PHE A 2 3.68 -5.20 13.31
CA PHE A 2 2.45 -5.61 12.62
C PHE A 2 1.80 -6.88 13.20
N LEU A 3 2.56 -7.99 13.31
CA LEU A 3 2.05 -9.27 13.84
C LEU A 3 1.46 -9.13 15.25
N THR A 4 2.17 -8.46 16.15
CA THR A 4 1.68 -8.20 17.52
C THR A 4 0.40 -7.36 17.55
N THR A 5 0.21 -6.47 16.58
CA THR A 5 -1.01 -5.66 16.47
C THR A 5 -2.18 -6.53 16.01
N LEU A 6 -1.96 -7.40 15.02
CA LEU A 6 -2.95 -8.38 14.59
C LEU A 6 -3.36 -9.34 15.71
N GLU A 7 -2.41 -9.82 16.51
CA GLU A 7 -2.70 -10.65 17.67
C GLU A 7 -3.58 -9.92 18.69
N LYS A 8 -3.29 -8.63 18.94
CA LYS A 8 -4.13 -7.81 19.82
C LYS A 8 -5.53 -7.62 19.27
N ILE A 9 -5.69 -7.33 17.99
CA ILE A 9 -7.00 -7.18 17.33
C ILE A 9 -7.78 -8.49 17.42
N ASN A 10 -7.16 -9.61 17.07
CA ASN A 10 -7.81 -10.92 17.08
C ASN A 10 -8.19 -11.40 18.48
N ASN A 11 -7.53 -10.88 19.53
CA ASN A 11 -7.85 -11.19 20.93
C ASN A 11 -8.82 -10.18 21.56
N ASP A 12 -9.13 -9.07 20.89
CA ASP A 12 -10.03 -8.03 21.37
C ASP A 12 -11.46 -8.31 20.93
N THR A 13 -12.30 -8.76 21.86
CA THR A 13 -13.72 -9.06 21.58
C THR A 13 -14.56 -7.84 21.20
N SER A 14 -14.05 -6.61 21.37
CA SER A 14 -14.73 -5.38 20.94
C SER A 14 -14.48 -5.01 19.48
N ILE A 15 -13.40 -5.52 18.87
CA ILE A 15 -13.01 -5.21 17.50
C ILE A 15 -13.21 -6.48 16.65
N LEU A 16 -14.16 -6.44 15.71
CA LEU A 16 -14.47 -7.54 14.79
C LEU A 16 -14.82 -8.88 15.50
N PRO A 17 -15.83 -8.92 16.38
CA PRO A 17 -16.18 -10.13 17.12
C PRO A 17 -16.54 -11.29 16.17
N GLY A 18 -15.95 -12.46 16.40
CA GLY A 18 -16.20 -13.65 15.59
C GLY A 18 -15.43 -13.71 14.27
N VAL A 19 -14.58 -12.72 13.97
CA VAL A 19 -13.72 -12.68 12.79
C VAL A 19 -12.26 -12.75 13.22
N LYS A 20 -11.46 -13.57 12.55
CA LYS A 20 -10.01 -13.63 12.74
C LYS A 20 -9.31 -13.09 11.50
N LEU A 21 -8.54 -12.02 11.68
CA LEU A 21 -7.70 -11.44 10.65
C LEU A 21 -6.47 -12.31 10.41
N GLY A 22 -6.30 -12.75 9.17
CA GLY A 22 -5.07 -13.35 8.65
C GLY A 22 -4.11 -12.30 8.09
N TYR A 23 -2.97 -12.76 7.59
CA TYR A 23 -1.99 -11.91 6.92
C TYR A 23 -1.19 -12.72 5.91
N ASP A 24 -0.74 -12.04 4.84
CA ASP A 24 0.34 -12.47 3.97
C ASP A 24 1.30 -11.27 3.85
N ILE A 25 2.59 -11.49 4.14
CA ILE A 25 3.61 -10.43 4.25
C ILE A 25 4.72 -10.76 3.26
N ARG A 26 4.93 -9.87 2.29
CA ARG A 26 5.92 -10.01 1.23
C ARG A 26 6.87 -8.83 1.22
N ASP A 27 8.13 -9.07 0.86
CA ASP A 27 9.14 -8.04 0.84
C ASP A 27 9.02 -7.18 -0.44
N SER A 28 9.04 -5.86 -0.26
CA SER A 28 9.01 -4.90 -1.38
C SER A 28 10.40 -4.50 -1.86
N CYS A 29 11.45 -4.80 -1.08
CA CYS A 29 12.86 -4.50 -1.36
C CYS A 29 13.15 -3.03 -1.71
N TRP A 30 12.24 -2.09 -1.41
CA TRP A 30 12.31 -0.70 -1.87
C TRP A 30 12.50 -0.55 -3.38
N TYR A 31 12.07 -1.55 -4.17
CA TYR A 31 12.29 -1.58 -5.61
C TYR A 31 10.98 -1.92 -6.35
N SER A 32 10.52 -1.00 -7.21
CA SER A 32 9.20 -1.08 -7.83
C SER A 32 8.90 -2.40 -8.54
N PRO A 33 9.82 -3.00 -9.32
CA PRO A 33 9.56 -4.29 -9.96
C PRO A 33 9.28 -5.42 -8.97
N ILE A 34 10.00 -5.47 -7.85
CA ILE A 34 9.80 -6.50 -6.82
C ILE A 34 8.46 -6.27 -6.12
N ALA A 35 8.16 -5.03 -5.72
CA ALA A 35 6.88 -4.70 -5.11
C ALA A 35 5.68 -5.05 -6.02
N LEU A 36 5.81 -4.79 -7.32
CA LEU A 36 4.79 -5.13 -8.31
C LEU A 36 4.66 -6.64 -8.51
N GLU A 37 5.77 -7.37 -8.59
CA GLU A 37 5.77 -8.83 -8.67
C GLU A 37 5.03 -9.47 -7.49
N GLN A 38 5.34 -9.04 -6.25
CA GLN A 38 4.64 -9.51 -5.06
C GLN A 38 3.14 -9.17 -5.10
N SER A 39 2.78 -8.01 -5.66
CA SER A 39 1.39 -7.58 -5.80
C SER A 39 0.60 -8.41 -6.81
N ILE A 40 1.25 -8.79 -7.91
CA ILE A 40 0.67 -9.72 -8.90
C ILE A 40 0.36 -11.05 -8.24
N ASP A 41 1.25 -11.57 -7.41
CA ASP A 41 1.02 -12.85 -6.77
C ASP A 41 -0.14 -12.81 -5.76
N PHE A 42 -0.29 -11.74 -4.96
CA PHE A 42 -1.49 -11.56 -4.13
C PHE A 42 -2.81 -11.63 -4.93
N ILE A 43 -2.81 -11.07 -6.15
CA ILE A 43 -3.98 -11.06 -7.02
C ILE A 43 -4.21 -12.44 -7.65
N LYS A 44 -3.17 -13.14 -8.10
CA LYS A 44 -3.28 -14.50 -8.63
C LYS A 44 -3.91 -15.42 -7.59
N ASP A 45 -3.42 -15.34 -6.35
CA ASP A 45 -3.92 -16.13 -5.23
C ASP A 45 -5.39 -15.82 -4.96
N SER A 46 -5.76 -14.53 -5.04
CA SER A 46 -7.15 -14.08 -4.92
C SER A 46 -8.06 -14.60 -6.02
N ILE A 47 -7.62 -14.62 -7.29
CA ILE A 47 -8.41 -15.13 -8.42
C ILE A 47 -8.55 -16.65 -8.36
N ALA A 48 -7.46 -17.37 -8.07
CA ALA A 48 -7.47 -18.83 -7.96
C ALA A 48 -8.44 -19.32 -6.87
N SER A 49 -8.57 -18.55 -5.79
CA SER A 49 -9.53 -18.82 -4.71
C SER A 49 -10.98 -18.76 -5.18
N ILE A 50 -11.31 -17.84 -6.08
CA ILE A 50 -12.67 -17.65 -6.61
C ILE A 50 -13.05 -18.82 -7.53
N ASP A 51 -12.13 -19.23 -8.40
CA ASP A 51 -12.36 -20.32 -9.37
C ASP A 51 -12.52 -21.68 -8.65
N SER A 52 -11.86 -21.85 -7.50
CA SER A 52 -11.99 -23.03 -6.64
C SER A 52 -13.35 -23.14 -5.92
N LEU A 53 -14.09 -22.03 -5.77
CA LEU A 53 -15.45 -22.04 -5.19
C LEU A 53 -16.51 -22.53 -6.18
N GLU A 54 -16.24 -22.46 -7.49
CA GLU A 54 -17.17 -22.92 -8.54
C GLU A 54 -16.98 -24.40 -8.91
N THR A 55 -15.87 -25.02 -8.49
CA THR A 55 -15.50 -26.37 -8.91
C THR A 55 -15.48 -27.37 -7.73
N ASN A 56 -16.60 -28.08 -7.55
CA ASN A 56 -16.65 -29.33 -6.76
C ASN A 56 -15.84 -30.45 -7.44
N PHE A 57 -14.52 -30.37 -7.47
CA PHE A 57 -13.67 -31.48 -7.93
C PHE A 57 -13.34 -32.41 -6.76
N THR A 58 -14.02 -33.55 -6.76
CA THR A 58 -13.67 -34.73 -5.96
C THR A 58 -12.39 -35.36 -6.48
N SER A 59 -11.22 -34.83 -6.10
CA SER A 59 -9.94 -35.50 -6.35
C SER A 59 -9.04 -35.37 -5.14
N ARG A 60 -8.87 -36.51 -4.48
CA ARG A 60 -8.03 -36.74 -3.32
C ARG A 60 -6.57 -36.77 -3.76
N ASP A 61 -5.98 -35.60 -3.97
CA ASP A 61 -4.51 -35.44 -4.02
C ASP A 61 -4.06 -34.53 -2.87
N GLN A 62 -3.26 -35.10 -1.98
CA GLN A 62 -2.71 -34.45 -0.79
C GLN A 62 -1.55 -33.53 -1.18
N CYS A 63 -1.87 -32.43 -1.82
CA CYS A 63 -1.10 -31.19 -1.87
C CYS A 63 -2.09 -30.03 -2.08
N ALA A 64 -3.19 -30.01 -1.32
CA ALA A 64 -4.01 -28.81 -1.25
C ALA A 64 -3.18 -27.76 -0.51
N VAL A 65 -2.47 -26.92 -1.27
CA VAL A 65 -2.09 -25.60 -0.78
C VAL A 65 -3.41 -24.97 -0.37
N ASP A 66 -3.54 -24.72 0.93
CA ASP A 66 -4.74 -24.15 1.56
C ASP A 66 -5.21 -23.02 0.65
N SER A 67 -6.42 -23.13 0.08
CA SER A 67 -6.89 -22.20 -0.96
C SER A 67 -6.72 -20.77 -0.45
N ASP A 68 -5.75 -20.05 -0.98
CA ASP A 68 -5.35 -18.77 -0.45
C ASP A 68 -6.53 -17.82 -0.56
N LYS A 69 -7.02 -17.33 0.59
CA LYS A 69 -8.21 -16.47 0.60
C LYS A 69 -7.88 -15.16 -0.11
N PRO A 70 -8.86 -14.55 -0.80
CA PRO A 70 -8.62 -13.30 -1.50
C PRO A 70 -8.22 -12.20 -0.50
N ILE A 71 -7.27 -11.37 -0.89
CA ILE A 71 -6.82 -10.26 -0.03
C ILE A 71 -7.92 -9.19 0.05
N ALA A 72 -8.28 -8.79 1.28
CA ALA A 72 -9.30 -7.77 1.49
C ALA A 72 -8.77 -6.34 1.33
N GLY A 73 -7.45 -6.16 1.38
CA GLY A 73 -6.78 -4.86 1.30
C GLY A 73 -5.28 -5.01 1.51
N LEU A 74 -4.52 -3.98 1.09
CA LEU A 74 -3.06 -3.97 1.17
C LEU A 74 -2.56 -2.82 2.04
N LEU A 75 -1.51 -3.07 2.84
CA LEU A 75 -0.84 -2.05 3.64
C LEU A 75 0.57 -1.77 3.09
N GLY A 76 0.94 -0.50 2.95
CA GLY A 76 2.21 -0.10 2.34
C GLY A 76 2.17 -0.10 0.81
N PRO A 77 3.31 -0.19 0.11
CA PRO A 77 4.68 -0.21 0.62
C PRO A 77 5.13 1.17 1.16
N GLY A 78 6.42 1.29 1.50
CA GLY A 78 6.94 2.48 2.15
C GLY A 78 7.27 3.65 1.20
N SER A 79 7.75 3.34 0.00
CA SER A 79 8.12 4.34 -1.02
C SER A 79 6.88 4.86 -1.78
N SER A 80 6.83 6.17 -2.05
CA SER A 80 5.79 6.78 -2.90
C SER A 80 5.77 6.16 -4.31
N SER A 81 6.94 6.01 -4.95
CA SER A 81 7.08 5.41 -6.28
C SER A 81 6.55 3.97 -6.33
N ASN A 82 6.94 3.15 -5.35
CA ASN A 82 6.48 1.77 -5.27
C ASN A 82 4.97 1.71 -5.01
N THR A 83 4.46 2.62 -4.18
CA THR A 83 3.04 2.71 -3.83
C THR A 83 2.20 3.04 -5.06
N ILE A 84 2.62 4.00 -5.88
CA ILE A 84 1.96 4.35 -7.15
C ILE A 84 1.88 3.12 -8.05
N GLN A 85 2.99 2.40 -8.24
CA GLN A 85 3.04 1.22 -9.10
C GLN A 85 2.14 0.09 -8.61
N VAL A 86 2.11 -0.15 -7.30
CA VAL A 86 1.23 -1.14 -6.67
C VAL A 86 -0.24 -0.72 -6.81
N GLN A 87 -0.57 0.54 -6.55
CA GLN A 87 -1.93 1.05 -6.63
C GLN A 87 -2.52 0.96 -8.03
N ASN A 88 -1.71 1.26 -9.06
CA ASN A 88 -2.12 1.14 -10.47
C ASN A 88 -2.60 -0.27 -10.83
N LEU A 89 -2.07 -1.29 -10.15
CA LEU A 89 -2.53 -2.67 -10.30
C LEU A 89 -3.75 -2.97 -9.40
N LEU A 90 -3.68 -2.65 -8.11
CA LEU A 90 -4.72 -2.98 -7.13
C LEU A 90 -6.09 -2.37 -7.47
N GLN A 91 -6.11 -1.16 -8.01
CA GLN A 91 -7.37 -0.48 -8.36
C GLN A 91 -8.15 -1.18 -9.47
N LEU A 92 -7.48 -1.97 -10.33
CA LEU A 92 -8.15 -2.77 -11.36
C LEU A 92 -8.99 -3.91 -10.74
N PHE A 93 -8.70 -4.27 -9.50
CA PHE A 93 -9.38 -5.31 -8.74
C PHE A 93 -10.14 -4.74 -7.54
N GLU A 94 -10.30 -3.41 -7.47
CA GLU A 94 -11.02 -2.70 -6.39
C GLU A 94 -10.46 -2.99 -4.99
N ILE A 95 -9.16 -3.28 -4.89
CA ILE A 95 -8.51 -3.61 -3.61
C ILE A 95 -8.04 -2.31 -2.94
N PRO A 96 -8.53 -1.97 -1.74
CA PRO A 96 -8.10 -0.77 -1.03
C PRO A 96 -6.65 -0.91 -0.54
N GLN A 97 -5.86 0.15 -0.74
CA GLN A 97 -4.47 0.25 -0.29
C GLN A 97 -4.33 1.36 0.76
N ILE A 98 -3.70 1.07 1.89
CA ILE A 98 -3.42 2.06 2.94
C ILE A 98 -1.91 2.23 3.11
N GLY A 99 -1.38 3.38 2.67
CA GLY A 99 0.01 3.78 2.84
C GLY A 99 0.34 4.26 4.26
N TYR A 100 1.48 3.85 4.79
CA TYR A 100 1.99 4.31 6.09
C TYR A 100 3.13 5.33 5.99
N SER A 101 3.81 5.43 4.84
CA SER A 101 4.90 6.41 4.63
C SER A 101 4.98 6.99 3.21
N ALA A 102 4.05 6.64 2.32
CA ALA A 102 3.96 7.23 0.99
C ALA A 102 3.31 8.61 1.06
N THR A 103 4.12 9.67 1.03
CA THR A 103 3.72 11.06 1.31
C THR A 103 3.62 11.94 0.06
N SER A 104 3.98 11.42 -1.13
CA SER A 104 3.88 12.17 -2.39
C SER A 104 2.49 12.79 -2.57
N MET A 105 2.46 14.02 -3.07
CA MET A 105 1.20 14.73 -3.32
C MET A 105 0.38 14.12 -4.46
N GLU A 106 1.02 13.44 -5.41
CA GLU A 106 0.36 12.76 -6.54
C GLU A 106 -0.69 11.75 -6.07
N LEU A 107 -0.37 10.99 -5.02
CA LEU A 107 -1.24 9.99 -4.38
C LEU A 107 -2.51 10.60 -3.73
N SER A 108 -2.62 11.93 -3.67
CA SER A 108 -3.85 12.60 -3.20
C SER A 108 -4.92 12.72 -4.29
N ASN A 109 -4.57 12.51 -5.56
CA ASN A 109 -5.52 12.60 -6.67
C ASN A 109 -6.43 11.38 -6.73
N LYS A 110 -7.64 11.50 -6.17
CA LYS A 110 -8.63 10.41 -6.14
C LYS A 110 -9.23 10.03 -7.49
N ASN A 111 -9.08 10.87 -8.51
CA ASN A 111 -9.49 10.50 -9.87
C ASN A 111 -8.50 9.49 -10.50
N LEU A 112 -7.24 9.51 -10.05
CA LEU A 112 -6.20 8.58 -10.50
C LEU A 112 -6.04 7.39 -9.54
N TYR A 113 -6.16 7.63 -8.24
CA TYR A 113 -5.92 6.65 -7.17
C TYR A 113 -7.13 6.56 -6.22
N GLU A 114 -8.25 6.10 -6.74
CA GLU A 114 -9.53 6.02 -6.02
C GLU A 114 -9.44 5.16 -4.75
N TYR A 115 -8.80 3.98 -4.87
CA TYR A 115 -8.69 3.00 -3.79
C TYR A 115 -7.50 3.21 -2.84
N PHE A 116 -6.70 4.25 -3.04
CA PHE A 116 -5.57 4.55 -2.17
C PHE A 116 -6.01 5.43 -1.00
N GLN A 117 -5.51 5.16 0.21
CA GLN A 117 -5.59 6.03 1.37
C GLN A 117 -4.25 6.02 2.10
N ARG A 118 -4.04 6.97 3.03
CA ARG A 118 -2.85 6.97 3.89
C ARG A 118 -3.13 7.56 5.26
N VAL A 119 -2.32 7.16 6.24
CA VAL A 119 -2.40 7.63 7.63
C VAL A 119 -1.38 8.73 7.96
N VAL A 120 -0.70 9.25 6.94
CA VAL A 120 0.31 10.32 7.05
C VAL A 120 -0.08 11.51 6.15
N PRO A 121 0.33 12.75 6.50
CA PRO A 121 0.03 13.92 5.68
C PRO A 121 0.82 13.90 4.35
N SER A 122 0.39 14.74 3.41
CA SER A 122 1.10 14.95 2.15
C SER A 122 2.37 15.78 2.34
N ASP A 123 3.35 15.57 1.46
CA ASP A 123 4.55 16.40 1.34
C ASP A 123 4.26 17.86 0.98
N ASP A 124 3.06 18.18 0.50
CA ASP A 124 2.58 19.56 0.29
C ASP A 124 2.70 20.40 1.58
N TYR A 125 2.31 19.81 2.71
CA TYR A 125 2.44 20.46 4.01
C TYR A 125 3.90 20.60 4.45
N GLN A 126 4.77 19.65 4.08
CA GLN A 126 6.19 19.72 4.38
C GLN A 126 6.88 20.82 3.54
N ALA A 127 6.55 20.92 2.25
CA ALA A 127 7.03 21.98 1.36
C ALA A 127 6.58 23.36 1.85
N GLN A 128 5.32 23.51 2.23
CA GLN A 128 4.81 24.75 2.82
C GLN A 128 5.57 25.12 4.10
N ALA A 129 5.80 24.16 5.01
CA ALA A 129 6.54 24.41 6.24
C ALA A 129 8.01 24.83 5.96
N MET A 130 8.66 24.23 4.96
CA MET A 130 10.01 24.62 4.54
C MET A 130 10.03 26.04 3.99
N LEU A 131 9.05 26.42 3.15
CA LEU A 131 8.89 27.78 2.64
C LEU A 131 8.67 28.78 3.77
N ASP A 132 7.80 28.47 4.73
CA ASP A 132 7.52 29.32 5.88
C ASP A 132 8.79 29.60 6.71
N ILE A 133 9.70 28.62 6.84
CA ILE A 133 11.01 28.79 7.50
C ILE A 133 11.88 29.77 6.71
N VAL A 134 12.01 29.56 5.39
CA VAL A 134 12.81 30.43 4.51
C VAL A 134 12.34 31.88 4.60
N LEU A 135 11.03 32.10 4.53
CA LEU A 135 10.40 33.41 4.64
C LEU A 135 10.60 34.02 6.02
N LYS A 136 10.43 33.24 7.10
CA LYS A 136 10.60 33.71 8.48
C LYS A 136 12.00 34.26 8.77
N PHE A 137 13.03 33.69 8.15
CA PHE A 137 14.42 34.10 8.34
C PHE A 137 14.95 35.03 7.24
N ASN A 138 14.11 35.48 6.30
CA ASN A 138 14.49 36.33 5.17
C ASN A 138 15.68 35.76 4.36
N TRP A 139 15.75 34.44 4.18
CA TRP A 139 16.79 33.83 3.35
C TRP A 139 16.47 34.09 1.88
N THR A 140 17.39 34.72 1.16
CA THR A 140 17.21 35.10 -0.26
C THR A 140 17.94 34.19 -1.24
N TYR A 141 18.92 33.40 -0.77
CA TYR A 141 19.68 32.48 -1.60
C TYR A 141 19.72 31.11 -0.91
N VAL A 142 19.05 30.14 -1.52
CA VAL A 142 18.94 28.76 -1.03
C VAL A 142 19.30 27.79 -2.14
N ALA A 143 19.90 26.65 -1.77
CA ALA A 143 20.12 25.53 -2.67
C ALA A 143 19.28 24.35 -2.18
N ALA A 144 18.63 23.65 -3.10
CA ALA A 144 17.83 22.46 -2.82
C ALA A 144 18.44 21.24 -3.51
N ILE A 145 18.50 20.13 -2.79
CA ILE A 145 18.89 18.82 -3.31
C ILE A 145 17.75 17.88 -2.99
N TYR A 146 17.40 17.02 -3.94
CA TYR A 146 16.31 16.08 -3.81
C TYR A 146 16.70 14.71 -4.39
N THR A 147 16.01 13.66 -3.96
CA THR A 147 16.19 12.32 -4.50
C THR A 147 15.36 12.17 -5.76
N ASP A 148 15.91 11.60 -6.81
CA ASP A 148 15.14 11.32 -8.03
C ASP A 148 14.02 10.29 -7.73
N GLY A 149 12.78 10.60 -8.15
CA GLY A 149 11.58 9.81 -7.90
C GLY A 149 10.37 10.61 -7.39
N GLU A 150 9.20 9.99 -7.48
CA GLU A 150 7.86 10.56 -7.26
C GLU A 150 7.61 11.04 -5.82
N TYR A 151 8.49 10.70 -4.86
CA TYR A 151 8.47 11.29 -3.52
C TYR A 151 8.90 12.78 -3.54
N CYS A 152 9.89 13.12 -4.35
CA CYS A 152 10.50 14.46 -4.37
C CYS A 152 10.18 15.26 -5.64
N LEU A 153 9.75 14.62 -6.72
CA LEU A 153 9.44 15.30 -7.97
C LEU A 153 8.13 16.08 -7.85
N LEU A 154 8.27 17.40 -7.79
CA LEU A 154 7.19 18.36 -8.00
C LEU A 154 7.16 18.70 -9.49
N GLU A 155 6.57 17.87 -10.36
CA GLU A 155 6.49 18.17 -11.80
C GLU A 155 5.54 19.36 -12.15
N HIS A 156 4.94 20.02 -11.16
CA HIS A 156 3.89 21.03 -11.37
C HIS A 156 4.10 22.38 -10.65
N MET A 157 5.34 22.88 -10.58
CA MET A 157 5.57 24.33 -10.39
C MET A 157 5.92 25.02 -11.71
#